data_AF-A0A653CB01-F1
#
_entry.id   AF-A0A653CB01-F1
#
_cell.length_a   1.000
_cell.length_b   1.000
_cell.length_c   1.000
_cell.angle_alpha   90.00
_cell.angle_beta   90.00
_cell.angle_gamma   90.00
#
_symmetry.space_group_name_H-M   'P 1'
#
loop_
_entity.id
_entity.type
_entity.pdbx_description
1 polymer ?
#
loop_
_entity_poly.entity_id
_entity_poly.type
_entity_poly.pdbx_seq_one_letter_code
_entity_poly.pdbx_strand_id
1 'polypeptide(L)'
;MSEAEEIQHPSSPAERDKAPCRVLVSDQEMGALTALEWQNRWRQQESYVTLLEQKTTQQEGELAELKHTVEKTRTQLVDSQQREKILVRRLTAKEQEIQDYVCQLNELKSSQAPTTSSLRSALLDPASNGLLQQLRAELQATRLKLEDTQNELSAWKFTPDSNTGKRLMAKCRLLYQENEELGKITSSGRIAKLESDLALQKSFSEEVRQSQNELDSFLADLDEDVEGMQSTILYLQQELKKSKETVQQLQKENGLMKQQQQQQQNGRANGDATNVMCDGGQRTDSSDLQPEEGEDRTSGRGVKRVRRSSVLSIDYNEDDTLVINANGDVAMTSDPE
;
A
#
# COMPACT_ATOMS: atom_id res chain seq x y z
N MET A 1 39.97 -96.80 2.58
CA MET A 1 40.82 -95.86 1.84
C MET A 1 39.90 -94.71 1.47
N SER A 2 39.54 -93.77 2.37
CA SER A 2 40.36 -92.97 3.29
C SER A 2 41.37 -92.12 2.54
N GLU A 3 40.89 -91.10 1.83
CA GLU A 3 41.70 -89.95 1.44
C GLU A 3 40.99 -88.69 1.89
N ALA A 4 41.78 -87.82 2.51
CA ALA A 4 41.39 -86.84 3.50
C ALA A 4 40.83 -85.57 2.86
N GLU A 5 39.82 -85.01 3.53
CA GLU A 5 39.34 -83.65 3.36
C GLU A 5 40.47 -82.65 3.62
N GLU A 6 40.88 -81.92 2.58
CA GLU A 6 41.79 -80.78 2.72
C GLU A 6 40.96 -79.57 3.16
N ILE A 7 40.95 -79.34 4.47
CA ILE A 7 40.24 -78.25 5.15
C ILE A 7 40.86 -76.92 4.69
N GLN A 8 40.14 -76.18 3.84
CA GLN A 8 40.42 -74.77 3.59
C GLN A 8 40.20 -73.98 4.88
N HIS A 9 41.29 -73.46 5.43
CA HIS A 9 41.27 -72.53 6.56
C HIS A 9 40.38 -71.31 6.23
N PRO A 10 39.47 -70.91 7.14
CA PRO A 10 38.63 -69.73 6.93
C PRO A 10 39.50 -68.47 6.99
N SER A 11 39.45 -67.68 5.92
CA SER A 11 40.01 -66.34 5.89
C SER A 11 39.42 -65.49 7.03
N SER A 12 40.31 -64.87 7.80
CA SER A 12 40.03 -64.06 8.99
C SER A 12 38.91 -63.02 8.74
N PRO A 13 37.99 -62.78 9.70
CA PRO A 13 36.88 -61.82 9.54
C PRO A 13 37.33 -60.39 9.25
N ALA A 14 38.60 -60.06 9.50
CA ALA A 14 39.15 -58.71 9.42
C ALA A 14 39.50 -58.23 7.99
N GLU A 15 39.43 -59.07 6.95
CA GLU A 15 39.69 -58.63 5.57
C GLU A 15 38.42 -58.24 4.79
N ARG A 16 37.22 -58.53 5.32
CA ARG A 16 35.95 -58.20 4.63
C ARG A 16 35.51 -56.73 4.81
N ASP A 17 36.13 -56.00 5.74
CA ASP A 17 35.76 -54.62 6.08
C ASP A 17 36.74 -53.54 5.57
N LYS A 18 37.70 -53.91 4.70
CA LYS A 18 38.51 -52.89 4.03
C LYS A 18 37.70 -52.32 2.87
N ALA A 19 37.26 -51.06 3.04
CA ALA A 19 36.66 -50.30 1.94
C ALA A 19 37.56 -50.42 0.69
N PRO A 20 36.98 -50.68 -0.48
CA PRO A 20 37.72 -50.71 -1.74
C PRO A 20 38.64 -49.50 -1.82
N CYS A 21 39.91 -49.73 -2.13
CA CYS A 21 40.92 -48.68 -2.20
C CYS A 21 41.47 -48.57 -3.61
N ARG A 22 41.86 -47.35 -3.99
CA ARG A 22 42.47 -47.08 -5.30
C ARG A 22 43.68 -47.97 -5.49
N VAL A 23 43.70 -48.73 -6.58
CA VAL A 23 44.85 -49.54 -6.95
C VAL A 23 45.89 -48.63 -7.60
N LEU A 24 47.13 -48.67 -7.07
CA LEU A 24 48.29 -47.99 -7.63
C LEU A 24 49.29 -49.05 -8.07
N VAL A 25 49.67 -49.06 -9.34
CA VAL A 25 50.69 -49.96 -9.89
C VAL A 25 51.71 -49.08 -10.61
N SER A 26 52.99 -49.26 -10.30
CA SER A 26 54.07 -48.54 -11.00
C SER A 26 54.41 -49.23 -12.33
N ASP A 27 54.93 -48.48 -13.31
CA ASP A 27 55.22 -49.00 -14.66
C ASP A 27 56.19 -50.19 -14.67
N GLN A 28 57.09 -50.28 -13.67
CA GLN A 28 58.03 -51.41 -13.52
C GLN A 28 57.35 -52.70 -13.04
N GLU A 29 56.28 -52.59 -12.25
CA GLU A 29 55.56 -53.72 -11.68
C GLU A 29 54.57 -54.33 -12.68
N MET A 30 54.12 -53.55 -13.68
CA MET A 30 53.14 -53.98 -14.68
C MET A 30 53.57 -55.21 -15.50
N GLY A 31 54.88 -55.32 -15.80
CA GLY A 31 55.44 -56.42 -16.59
C GLY A 31 55.79 -57.67 -15.79
N ALA A 32 55.84 -57.59 -14.46
CA ALA A 32 56.21 -58.70 -13.57
C ALA A 32 55.00 -59.46 -13.00
N LEU A 33 53.79 -58.97 -13.23
CA LEU A 33 52.54 -59.51 -12.69
C LEU A 33 52.01 -60.67 -13.51
N THR A 34 51.52 -61.69 -12.81
CA THR A 34 50.77 -62.79 -13.41
C THR A 34 49.37 -62.35 -13.84
N ALA A 35 48.77 -63.07 -14.79
CA ALA A 35 47.41 -62.79 -15.25
C ALA A 35 46.36 -62.81 -14.13
N LEU A 36 46.55 -63.66 -13.11
CA LEU A 36 45.65 -63.76 -11.96
C LEU A 36 45.78 -62.54 -11.03
N GLU A 37 47.00 -62.03 -10.81
CA GLU A 37 47.22 -60.82 -10.02
C GLU A 37 46.65 -59.58 -10.71
N TRP A 38 46.75 -59.51 -12.03
CA TRP A 38 46.07 -58.50 -12.84
C TRP A 38 44.56 -58.56 -12.71
N GLN A 39 43.97 -59.76 -12.77
CA GLN A 39 42.53 -59.95 -12.62
C GLN A 39 42.05 -59.52 -11.22
N ASN A 40 42.81 -59.84 -10.16
CA ASN A 40 42.48 -59.44 -8.80
C ASN A 40 42.58 -57.92 -8.60
N ARG A 41 43.61 -57.27 -9.15
CA ARG A 41 43.76 -55.81 -9.11
C ARG A 41 42.70 -55.09 -9.92
N TRP A 42 42.32 -55.63 -11.08
CA TRP A 42 41.20 -55.11 -11.86
C TRP A 42 39.89 -55.17 -11.08
N ARG A 43 39.57 -56.31 -10.45
CA ARG A 43 38.38 -56.45 -9.60
C ARG A 43 38.38 -55.50 -8.41
N GLN A 44 39.54 -55.27 -7.79
CA GLN A 44 39.68 -54.32 -6.69
C GLN A 44 39.43 -52.87 -7.16
N GLN A 45 39.98 -52.51 -8.32
CA GLN A 45 39.77 -51.19 -8.92
C GLN A 45 38.31 -50.98 -9.36
N GLU A 46 37.67 -51.98 -9.98
CA GLU A 46 36.24 -51.96 -10.31
C GLU A 46 35.38 -51.74 -9.06
N SER A 47 35.66 -52.47 -7.98
CA SER A 47 34.95 -52.29 -6.70
C SER A 47 35.14 -50.88 -6.12
N TYR A 48 36.32 -50.27 -6.30
CA TYR A 48 36.58 -48.89 -5.91
C TYR A 48 35.84 -47.88 -6.80
N VAL A 49 35.76 -48.11 -8.11
CA VAL A 49 34.99 -47.27 -9.03
C VAL A 49 33.50 -47.33 -8.69
N THR A 50 32.92 -48.52 -8.48
CA THR A 50 31.52 -48.67 -8.06
C THR A 50 31.24 -47.92 -6.75
N LEU A 51 32.16 -47.98 -5.77
CA LEU A 51 32.03 -47.22 -4.52
C LEU A 51 32.04 -45.70 -4.77
N LEU A 52 32.91 -45.21 -5.64
CA LEU A 52 32.97 -43.79 -5.99
C LEU A 52 31.72 -43.32 -6.73
N GLU A 53 31.20 -44.13 -7.66
CA GLU A 53 29.94 -43.84 -8.38
C GLU A 53 28.75 -43.81 -7.42
N GLN A 54 28.68 -44.77 -6.49
CA GLN A 54 27.65 -44.78 -5.43
C GLN A 54 27.78 -43.55 -4.52
N LYS A 55 28.99 -43.17 -4.13
CA LYS A 55 29.21 -41.98 -3.30
C LYS A 55 28.87 -40.69 -4.05
N THR A 56 29.19 -40.61 -5.35
CA THR A 56 28.88 -39.45 -6.19
C THR A 56 27.37 -39.30 -6.36
N THR A 57 26.67 -40.38 -6.70
CA THR A 57 25.20 -40.37 -6.81
C THR A 57 24.52 -40.05 -5.48
N GLN A 58 25.05 -40.54 -4.36
CA GLN A 58 24.58 -40.16 -3.03
C GLN A 58 24.76 -38.66 -2.76
N GLN A 59 25.96 -38.11 -3.03
CA GLN A 59 26.24 -36.68 -2.86
C GLN A 59 25.39 -35.80 -3.77
N GLU A 60 25.12 -36.22 -5.00
CA GLU A 60 24.20 -35.54 -5.91
C GLU A 60 22.77 -35.49 -5.35
N GLY A 61 22.30 -36.60 -4.76
CA GLY A 61 21.02 -36.67 -4.06
C GLY A 61 20.95 -35.73 -2.85
N GLU A 62 21.94 -35.80 -1.97
CA GLU A 62 22.04 -34.91 -0.79
C GLU A 62 22.09 -33.42 -1.20
N LEU A 63 22.80 -33.10 -2.28
CA LEU A 63 22.89 -31.74 -2.80
C LEU A 63 21.56 -31.26 -3.40
N ALA A 64 20.80 -32.14 -4.06
CA ALA A 64 19.48 -31.83 -4.57
C ALA A 64 18.47 -31.59 -3.43
N GLU A 65 18.50 -32.43 -2.39
CA GLU A 65 17.69 -32.24 -1.18
C GLU A 65 18.05 -30.94 -0.46
N LEU A 66 19.35 -30.65 -0.31
CA LEU A 66 19.80 -29.41 0.30
C LEU A 66 19.33 -28.18 -0.49
N LYS A 67 19.43 -28.20 -1.82
CA LYS A 67 18.86 -27.12 -2.67
C LYS A 67 17.36 -26.95 -2.48
N HIS A 68 16.62 -28.06 -2.42
CA HIS A 68 15.17 -28.01 -2.20
C HIS A 68 14.82 -27.40 -0.82
N THR A 69 15.53 -27.79 0.23
CA THR A 69 15.33 -27.23 1.58
C THR A 69 15.71 -25.74 1.66
N VAL A 70 16.79 -25.33 0.99
CA VAL A 70 17.18 -23.92 0.88
C VAL A 70 16.08 -23.11 0.19
N GLU A 71 15.56 -23.55 -0.96
CA GLU A 71 14.50 -22.79 -1.64
C GLU A 71 13.23 -22.73 -0.80
N LYS A 72 12.84 -23.85 -0.16
CA LYS A 72 11.69 -23.90 0.74
C LYS A 72 11.81 -22.91 1.91
N THR A 73 12.96 -22.86 2.57
CA THR A 73 13.21 -21.91 3.67
C THR A 73 13.26 -20.47 3.17
N ARG A 74 13.78 -20.23 1.97
CA ARG A 74 13.78 -18.91 1.33
C ARG A 74 12.36 -18.41 1.07
N THR A 75 11.48 -19.24 0.53
CA THR A 75 10.06 -18.89 0.32
C THR A 75 9.37 -18.62 1.66
N GLN A 76 9.59 -19.45 2.68
CA GLN A 76 9.02 -19.24 4.01
C GLN A 76 9.47 -17.92 4.66
N LEU A 77 10.74 -17.54 4.47
CA LEU A 77 11.26 -16.27 4.96
C LEU A 77 10.55 -15.08 4.29
N VAL A 78 10.38 -15.12 2.97
CA VAL A 78 9.68 -14.07 2.21
C VAL A 78 8.23 -13.94 2.66
N ASP A 79 7.52 -15.07 2.80
CA ASP A 79 6.13 -15.09 3.29
C ASP A 79 6.04 -14.53 4.72
N SER A 80 6.99 -14.88 5.59
CA SER A 80 7.05 -14.37 6.97
C SER A 80 7.26 -12.86 6.99
N GLN A 81 8.20 -12.34 6.19
CA GLN A 81 8.46 -10.91 6.08
C GLN A 81 7.24 -10.14 5.54
N GLN A 82 6.50 -10.72 4.59
CA GLN A 82 5.28 -10.10 4.08
C GLN A 82 4.17 -10.06 5.13
N ARG A 83 4.00 -11.13 5.93
CA ARG A 83 3.08 -11.14 7.06
C ARG A 83 3.46 -10.11 8.12
N GLU A 84 4.74 -10.02 8.44
CA GLU A 84 5.27 -9.02 9.39
C GLU A 84 4.96 -7.59 8.92
N LYS A 85 5.22 -7.27 7.65
CA LYS A 85 4.89 -5.95 7.07
C LYS A 85 3.40 -5.59 7.21
N ILE A 86 2.51 -6.55 7.01
CA ILE A 86 1.05 -6.33 7.17
C ILE A 86 0.72 -6.09 8.65
N LEU A 87 1.31 -6.88 9.55
CA LEU A 87 1.09 -6.73 11.00
C LEU A 87 1.58 -5.37 11.50
N VAL A 88 2.74 -4.89 11.05
CA VAL A 88 3.27 -3.57 11.40
C VAL A 88 2.31 -2.47 10.96
N ARG A 89 1.84 -2.48 9.71
CA ARG A 89 0.87 -1.47 9.23
C ARG A 89 -0.42 -1.49 10.06
N ARG A 90 -0.91 -2.68 10.41
CA ARG A 90 -2.11 -2.83 11.24
C ARG A 90 -1.88 -2.32 12.67
N LEU A 91 -0.69 -2.55 13.22
CA LEU A 91 -0.30 -2.02 14.52
C LEU A 91 -0.28 -0.49 14.49
N THR A 92 0.38 0.12 13.50
CA THR A 92 0.42 1.57 13.32
C THR A 92 -0.98 2.17 13.15
N ALA A 93 -1.87 1.52 12.40
CA ALA A 93 -3.26 1.96 12.28
C ALA A 93 -3.99 1.93 13.63
N LYS A 94 -3.77 0.90 14.44
CA LYS A 94 -4.34 0.82 15.79
C LYS A 94 -3.75 1.84 16.76
N GLU A 95 -2.46 2.15 16.65
CA GLU A 95 -1.83 3.22 17.42
C GLU A 95 -2.42 4.59 17.06
N GLN A 96 -2.68 4.85 15.77
CA GLN A 96 -3.36 6.06 15.33
C GLN A 96 -4.78 6.15 15.88
N GLU A 97 -5.58 5.08 15.78
CA GLU A 97 -6.94 5.05 16.38
C GLU A 97 -6.91 5.37 17.88
N ILE A 98 -5.92 4.85 18.62
CA ILE A 98 -5.75 5.14 20.06
C ILE A 98 -5.44 6.63 20.27
N GLN A 99 -4.57 7.23 19.45
CA GLN A 99 -4.27 8.66 19.54
C GLN A 99 -5.51 9.50 19.26
N ASP A 100 -6.31 9.14 18.26
CA ASP A 100 -7.57 9.82 17.93
C ASP A 100 -8.58 9.73 19.08
N TYR A 101 -8.69 8.57 19.74
CA TYR A 101 -9.52 8.42 20.94
C TYR A 101 -9.02 9.26 22.11
N VAL A 102 -7.71 9.40 22.30
CA VAL A 102 -7.13 10.27 23.33
C VAL A 102 -7.46 11.74 23.05
N CYS A 103 -7.36 12.19 21.80
CA CYS A 103 -7.74 13.53 21.39
C CYS A 103 -9.22 13.80 21.67
N GLN A 104 -10.12 12.91 21.24
CA GLN A 104 -11.56 13.01 21.53
C GLN A 104 -11.85 13.04 23.04
N LEU A 105 -11.15 12.21 23.82
CA LEU A 105 -11.29 12.21 25.28
C LEU A 105 -10.88 13.56 25.90
N ASN A 106 -9.81 14.17 25.41
CA ASN A 106 -9.35 15.47 25.88
C ASN A 106 -10.32 16.59 25.49
N GLU A 107 -10.85 16.56 24.27
CA GLU A 107 -11.90 17.49 23.82
C GLU A 107 -13.17 17.35 24.66
N LEU A 108 -13.64 16.13 24.90
CA LEU A 108 -14.79 15.84 25.76
C LEU A 108 -14.54 16.27 27.20
N LYS A 109 -13.35 16.05 27.76
CA LYS A 109 -12.99 16.54 29.10
C LYS A 109 -12.96 18.07 29.14
N SER A 110 -12.45 18.73 28.11
CA SER A 110 -12.39 20.19 28.04
C SER A 110 -13.78 20.82 27.90
N SER A 111 -14.70 20.15 27.19
CA SER A 111 -16.09 20.59 27.03
C SER A 111 -16.98 20.21 28.22
N GLN A 112 -16.68 19.12 28.91
CA GLN A 112 -17.38 18.72 30.14
C GLN A 112 -16.91 19.45 31.38
N ALA A 113 -15.73 20.10 31.38
CA ALA A 113 -15.31 20.94 32.49
C ALA A 113 -16.25 22.15 32.55
N PRO A 114 -17.27 22.15 33.43
CA PRO A 114 -18.20 23.25 33.47
C PRO A 114 -17.43 24.42 34.06
N THR A 115 -17.39 25.53 33.34
CA THR A 115 -16.77 26.75 33.85
C THR A 115 -17.36 27.06 35.21
N THR A 116 -16.57 27.61 36.14
CA THR A 116 -17.06 27.89 37.50
C THR A 116 -18.31 28.79 37.51
N SER A 117 -18.59 29.53 36.43
CA SER A 117 -19.86 30.24 36.22
C SER A 117 -21.03 29.31 35.93
N SER A 118 -20.86 28.29 35.08
CA SER A 118 -21.89 27.30 34.73
C SER A 118 -22.28 26.43 35.94
N LEU A 119 -21.31 26.06 36.78
CA LEU A 119 -21.60 25.39 38.06
C LEU A 119 -22.40 26.29 39.01
N ARG A 120 -22.03 27.58 39.12
CA ARG A 120 -22.78 28.54 39.94
C ARG A 120 -24.20 28.77 39.43
N SER A 121 -24.43 28.78 38.12
CA SER A 121 -25.78 28.90 37.56
C SER A 121 -26.61 27.62 37.68
N ALA A 122 -25.99 26.43 37.64
CA ALA A 122 -26.69 25.15 37.83
C ALA A 122 -27.11 24.90 39.30
N LEU A 123 -26.37 25.47 40.26
CA LEU A 123 -26.66 25.38 41.69
C LEU A 123 -27.66 26.43 42.19
N LEU A 124 -28.03 27.41 41.35
CA LEU A 124 -29.10 28.36 41.65
C LEU A 124 -30.36 27.90 40.92
N ASP A 125 -31.47 27.76 41.64
CA ASP A 125 -32.77 27.48 41.02
C ASP A 125 -33.04 28.52 39.90
N PRO A 126 -33.33 28.11 38.65
CA PRO A 126 -33.48 29.03 37.52
C PRO A 126 -34.48 30.16 37.78
N ALA A 127 -35.57 29.89 38.51
CA ALA A 127 -36.57 30.89 38.87
C ALA A 127 -35.99 31.89 39.89
N SER A 128 -35.29 31.41 40.91
CA SER A 128 -34.59 32.26 41.87
C SER A 128 -33.50 33.13 41.23
N ASN A 129 -32.74 32.60 40.27
CA ASN A 129 -31.70 33.34 39.54
C ASN A 129 -32.30 34.42 38.63
N GLY A 130 -33.41 34.12 37.96
CA GLY A 130 -34.15 35.11 37.16
C GLY A 130 -34.65 36.27 38.02
N LEU A 131 -35.25 35.98 39.18
CA LEU A 131 -35.68 37.00 40.13
C LEU A 131 -34.51 37.85 40.63
N LEU A 132 -33.38 37.21 40.97
CA LEU A 132 -32.20 37.91 41.49
C LEU A 132 -31.54 38.81 40.43
N GLN A 133 -31.51 38.36 39.16
CA GLN A 133 -31.04 39.16 38.04
C GLN A 133 -31.96 40.35 37.77
N GLN A 134 -33.27 40.13 37.81
CA GLN A 134 -34.25 41.19 37.63
C GLN A 134 -34.17 42.22 38.75
N LEU A 135 -34.04 41.78 40.01
CA LEU A 135 -33.78 42.66 41.16
C LEU A 135 -32.48 43.44 41.01
N ARG A 136 -31.39 42.81 40.55
CA ARG A 136 -30.12 43.51 40.30
C ARG A 136 -30.25 44.55 39.20
N ALA A 137 -30.96 44.23 38.11
CA ALA A 137 -31.19 45.14 37.00
C ALA A 137 -32.07 46.33 37.43
N GLU A 138 -33.16 46.09 38.16
CA GLU A 138 -34.01 47.14 38.71
C GLU A 138 -33.27 48.01 39.74
N LEU A 139 -32.44 47.40 40.58
CA LEU A 139 -31.62 48.13 41.55
C LEU A 139 -30.54 48.98 40.87
N GLN A 140 -29.93 48.48 39.79
CA GLN A 140 -28.97 49.25 39.01
C GLN A 140 -29.67 50.38 38.24
N ALA A 141 -30.84 50.13 37.64
CA ALA A 141 -31.63 51.14 36.94
C ALA A 141 -32.12 52.24 37.89
N THR A 142 -32.54 51.90 39.11
CA THR A 142 -32.93 52.89 40.12
C THR A 142 -31.74 53.68 40.65
N ARG A 143 -30.57 53.03 40.84
CA ARG A 143 -29.33 53.74 41.17
C ARG A 143 -28.90 54.72 40.08
N LEU A 144 -28.95 54.31 38.81
CA LEU A 144 -28.65 55.19 37.68
C LEU A 144 -29.62 56.37 37.63
N LYS A 145 -30.93 56.12 37.75
CA LYS A 145 -31.93 57.21 37.81
C LYS A 145 -31.71 58.14 39.01
N LEU A 146 -31.32 57.60 40.16
CA LEU A 146 -30.99 58.41 41.34
C LEU A 146 -29.74 59.25 41.10
N GLU A 147 -28.71 58.66 40.49
CA GLU A 147 -27.48 59.37 40.12
C GLU A 147 -27.77 60.44 39.06
N ASP A 148 -28.57 60.16 38.04
CA ASP A 148 -28.98 61.11 37.02
C ASP A 148 -29.80 62.26 37.59
N THR A 149 -30.82 61.99 38.42
CA THR A 149 -31.62 63.04 39.06
C THR A 149 -30.79 63.86 40.06
N GLN A 150 -29.86 63.23 40.78
CA GLN A 150 -28.90 63.92 41.64
C GLN A 150 -27.93 64.77 40.82
N ASN A 151 -27.48 64.25 39.67
CA ASN A 151 -26.61 64.95 38.73
C ASN A 151 -27.35 66.14 38.12
N GLU A 152 -28.60 66.02 37.70
CA GLU A 152 -29.45 67.11 37.20
C GLU A 152 -29.67 68.20 38.25
N LEU A 153 -30.02 67.81 39.49
CA LEU A 153 -30.16 68.74 40.61
C LEU A 153 -28.85 69.49 40.89
N SER A 154 -27.72 68.79 40.78
CA SER A 154 -26.39 69.39 40.91
C SER A 154 -25.97 70.21 39.69
N ALA A 155 -26.47 69.87 38.51
CA ALA A 155 -26.21 70.55 37.25
C ALA A 155 -26.92 71.90 37.18
N TRP A 156 -28.01 72.10 37.93
CA TRP A 156 -28.59 73.43 38.08
C TRP A 156 -27.67 74.40 38.85
N LYS A 157 -26.69 73.87 39.61
CA LYS A 157 -25.60 74.63 40.25
C LYS A 157 -24.35 74.70 39.38
N PHE A 158 -24.42 74.25 38.11
CA PHE A 158 -23.26 74.12 37.26
C PHE A 158 -22.70 75.48 36.89
N THR A 159 -21.43 75.66 37.22
CA THR A 159 -20.58 76.74 36.74
C THR A 159 -19.43 76.10 35.97
N PRO A 160 -19.09 76.60 34.77
CA PRO A 160 -18.04 76.02 33.92
C PRO A 160 -16.66 75.96 34.59
N ASP A 161 -16.44 76.77 35.64
CA ASP A 161 -15.20 76.81 36.40
C ASP A 161 -15.14 75.81 37.58
N SER A 162 -16.27 75.14 37.88
CA SER A 162 -16.35 74.12 38.93
C SER A 162 -15.52 72.88 38.60
N ASN A 163 -15.02 72.18 39.62
CA ASN A 163 -14.25 70.94 39.45
C ASN A 163 -15.02 69.85 38.69
N THR A 164 -16.35 69.81 38.78
CA THR A 164 -17.19 68.88 38.03
C THR A 164 -17.28 69.30 36.56
N GLY A 165 -17.44 70.60 36.27
CA GLY A 165 -17.47 71.09 34.89
C GLY A 165 -16.14 70.95 34.15
N LYS A 166 -15.02 71.17 34.84
CA LYS A 166 -13.67 70.90 34.31
C LYS A 166 -13.48 69.43 33.93
N ARG A 167 -13.97 68.50 34.76
CA ARG A 167 -13.91 67.06 34.49
C ARG A 167 -14.74 66.67 33.27
N LEU A 168 -15.96 67.21 33.15
CA LEU A 168 -16.82 66.97 32.00
C LEU A 168 -16.17 67.49 30.71
N MET A 169 -15.63 68.71 30.73
CA MET A 169 -14.94 69.29 29.58
C MET A 169 -13.67 68.50 29.19
N ALA A 170 -12.94 67.95 30.17
CA ALA A 170 -11.83 67.04 29.90
C ALA A 170 -12.32 65.74 29.24
N LYS A 171 -13.44 65.17 29.69
CA LYS A 171 -14.04 63.98 29.09
C LYS A 171 -14.57 64.23 27.67
N CYS A 172 -15.17 65.40 27.42
CA CYS A 172 -15.56 65.82 26.07
C CYS A 172 -14.34 65.94 25.15
N ARG A 173 -13.24 66.54 25.62
CA ARG A 173 -11.99 66.63 24.85
C ARG A 173 -11.42 65.24 24.52
N LEU A 174 -11.41 64.32 25.49
CA LEU A 174 -10.98 62.94 25.26
C LEU A 174 -11.86 62.22 24.22
N LEU A 175 -13.18 62.36 24.31
CA LEU A 175 -14.09 61.76 23.32
C LEU A 175 -13.89 62.32 21.91
N TYR A 176 -13.58 63.61 21.77
CA TYR A 176 -13.21 64.18 20.48
C TYR A 176 -11.91 63.59 19.94
N GLN A 177 -10.93 63.39 20.80
CA GLN A 177 -9.64 62.82 20.44
C GLN A 177 -9.77 61.34 20.03
N GLU A 178 -10.52 60.53 20.78
CA GLU A 178 -10.85 59.15 20.41
C GLU A 178 -11.58 59.08 19.07
N ASN A 179 -12.57 59.95 18.83
CA ASN A 179 -13.26 59.99 17.55
C ASN A 179 -12.34 60.39 16.39
N GLU A 180 -11.39 61.29 16.62
CA GLU A 180 -10.37 61.65 15.63
C GLU A 180 -9.45 60.45 15.33
N GLU A 181 -9.05 59.69 16.35
CA GLU A 181 -8.24 58.47 16.20
C GLU A 181 -9.00 57.36 15.48
N LEU A 182 -10.27 57.13 15.80
CA LEU A 182 -11.14 56.21 15.06
C LEU A 182 -11.29 56.63 13.60
N GLY A 183 -11.41 57.94 13.35
CA GLY A 183 -11.39 58.52 12.00
C GLY A 183 -10.09 58.20 11.26
N LYS A 184 -8.93 58.34 11.92
CA LYS A 184 -7.61 58.01 11.35
C LYS A 184 -7.46 56.52 11.05
N ILE A 185 -7.90 55.65 11.95
CA ILE A 185 -7.85 54.19 11.75
C ILE A 185 -8.76 53.80 10.57
N THR A 186 -9.95 54.39 10.49
CA THR A 186 -10.89 54.17 9.39
C THR A 186 -10.35 54.71 8.07
N SER A 187 -9.78 55.91 8.07
CA SER A 187 -9.18 56.54 6.88
C SER A 187 -7.87 55.87 6.45
N SER A 188 -7.20 55.13 7.34
CA SER A 188 -5.96 54.41 7.00
C SER A 188 -6.17 53.30 5.96
N GLY A 189 -7.42 52.94 5.65
CA GLY A 189 -7.75 51.92 4.64
C GLY A 189 -7.34 50.50 5.03
N ARG A 190 -6.68 50.31 6.19
CA ARG A 190 -6.22 49.02 6.69
C ARG A 190 -7.36 48.04 6.87
N ILE A 191 -8.50 48.50 7.38
CA ILE A 191 -9.70 47.67 7.57
C ILE A 191 -10.20 47.17 6.20
N ALA A 192 -10.37 48.07 5.23
CA ALA A 192 -10.81 47.71 3.89
C ALA A 192 -9.84 46.73 3.18
N LYS A 193 -8.53 46.89 3.38
CA LYS A 193 -7.52 45.94 2.85
C LYS A 193 -7.66 44.56 3.49
N LEU A 194 -7.75 44.50 4.82
CA LEU A 194 -7.93 43.22 5.53
C LEU A 194 -9.24 42.52 5.16
N GLU A 195 -10.31 43.28 4.92
CA GLU A 195 -11.59 42.74 4.43
C GLU A 195 -11.48 42.18 3.01
N SER A 196 -10.74 42.86 2.12
CA SER A 196 -10.44 42.36 0.77
C SER A 196 -9.60 41.09 0.80
N ASP A 197 -8.53 41.06 1.61
CA ASP A 197 -7.66 39.88 1.76
C ASP A 197 -8.46 38.69 2.33
N LEU A 198 -9.33 38.94 3.32
CA LEU A 198 -10.22 37.93 3.87
C LEU A 198 -11.22 37.39 2.84
N ALA A 199 -11.77 38.25 1.98
CA ALA A 199 -12.68 37.83 0.91
C ALA A 199 -11.96 36.95 -0.13
N LEU A 200 -10.74 37.32 -0.52
CA LEU A 200 -9.92 36.55 -1.44
C LEU A 200 -9.56 35.17 -0.85
N GLN A 201 -9.23 35.12 0.44
CA GLN A 201 -8.92 33.85 1.10
C GLN A 201 -10.14 32.91 1.15
N LYS A 202 -11.34 33.46 1.34
CA LYS A 202 -12.58 32.68 1.29
C LYS A 202 -12.82 32.09 -0.11
N SER A 203 -12.66 32.88 -1.18
CA SER A 203 -12.84 32.37 -2.54
C SER A 203 -11.82 31.29 -2.89
N PHE A 204 -10.56 31.46 -2.50
CA PHE A 204 -9.53 30.43 -2.72
C PHE A 204 -9.85 29.13 -1.98
N SER A 205 -10.30 29.22 -0.72
CA SER A 205 -10.70 28.04 0.05
C SER A 205 -11.88 27.31 -0.58
N GLU A 206 -12.82 28.05 -1.15
CA GLU A 206 -14.00 27.50 -1.83
C GLU A 206 -13.62 26.81 -3.14
N GLU A 207 -12.70 27.38 -3.92
CA GLU A 207 -12.19 26.78 -5.15
C GLU A 207 -11.41 25.47 -4.88
N VAL A 208 -10.59 25.44 -3.83
CA VAL A 208 -9.91 24.20 -3.40
C VAL A 208 -10.91 23.13 -2.98
N ARG A 209 -11.94 23.51 -2.22
CA ARG A 209 -13.01 22.58 -1.81
C ARG A 209 -13.78 22.05 -3.02
N GLN A 210 -14.04 22.91 -4.00
CA GLN A 210 -14.70 22.49 -5.24
C GLN A 210 -13.83 21.52 -6.04
N SER A 211 -12.54 21.82 -6.22
CA SER A 211 -11.60 20.92 -6.90
C SER A 211 -11.46 19.56 -6.20
N GLN A 212 -11.50 19.54 -4.86
CA GLN A 212 -11.53 18.29 -4.11
C GLN A 212 -12.80 17.49 -4.40
N ASN A 213 -13.98 18.12 -4.35
CA ASN A 213 -15.24 17.43 -4.63
C ASN A 213 -15.28 16.86 -6.07
N GLU A 214 -14.71 17.59 -7.04
CA GLU A 214 -14.58 17.12 -8.42
C GLU A 214 -13.65 15.91 -8.52
N LEU A 215 -12.54 15.90 -7.77
CA LEU A 215 -11.63 14.75 -7.70
C LEU A 215 -12.28 13.53 -7.02
N ASP A 216 -13.03 13.73 -5.94
CA ASP A 216 -13.75 12.67 -5.24
C ASP A 216 -14.83 12.05 -6.14
N SER A 217 -15.53 12.86 -6.94
CA SER A 217 -16.45 12.36 -7.96
C SER A 217 -15.73 11.52 -9.00
N PHE A 218 -14.56 11.98 -9.49
CA PHE A 218 -13.78 11.24 -10.46
C PHE A 218 -13.24 9.91 -9.91
N LEU A 219 -12.88 9.86 -8.63
CA LEU A 219 -12.50 8.62 -7.96
C LEU A 219 -13.66 7.62 -7.89
N ALA A 220 -14.86 8.10 -7.56
CA ALA A 220 -16.05 7.25 -7.55
C ALA A 220 -16.36 6.66 -8.94
N ASP A 221 -16.25 7.48 -10.00
CA ASP A 221 -16.44 7.01 -11.38
C ASP A 221 -15.39 5.95 -11.77
N LEU A 222 -14.12 6.12 -11.35
CA LEU A 222 -13.08 5.13 -11.57
C LEU A 222 -13.33 3.82 -10.81
N ASP A 223 -13.85 3.88 -9.59
CA ASP A 223 -14.22 2.70 -8.82
C ASP A 223 -15.35 1.92 -9.53
N GLU A 224 -16.36 2.62 -10.06
CA GLU A 224 -17.44 2.00 -10.85
C GLU A 224 -16.89 1.31 -12.12
N ASP A 225 -15.99 1.98 -12.85
CA ASP A 225 -15.34 1.41 -14.04
C ASP A 225 -14.50 0.15 -13.69
N VAL A 226 -13.78 0.17 -12.56
CA VAL A 226 -12.98 -0.97 -12.10
C VAL A 226 -13.88 -2.14 -11.69
N GLU A 227 -14.99 -1.89 -11.01
CA GLU A 227 -15.99 -2.92 -10.69
C GLU A 227 -16.64 -3.51 -11.95
N GLY A 228 -16.94 -2.68 -12.95
CA GLY A 228 -17.47 -3.11 -14.25
C GLY A 228 -16.47 -3.98 -15.02
N MET A 229 -15.18 -3.59 -15.03
CA MET A 229 -14.11 -4.40 -15.63
C MET A 229 -13.90 -5.72 -14.88
N GLN A 230 -13.93 -5.72 -13.54
CA GLN A 230 -13.83 -6.95 -12.74
C GLN A 230 -14.99 -7.91 -13.04
N SER A 231 -16.21 -7.39 -13.17
CA SER A 231 -17.39 -8.18 -13.55
C SER A 231 -17.19 -8.85 -14.92
N THR A 232 -16.66 -8.10 -15.90
CA THR A 232 -16.34 -8.62 -17.23
C THR A 232 -15.25 -9.71 -17.17
N ILE A 233 -14.20 -9.50 -16.38
CA ILE A 233 -13.13 -10.48 -16.19
C ILE A 233 -13.68 -11.78 -15.60
N LEU A 234 -14.54 -11.69 -14.58
CA LEU A 234 -15.16 -12.85 -13.95
C LEU A 234 -15.99 -13.65 -14.95
N TYR A 235 -16.79 -12.97 -15.78
CA TYR A 235 -17.58 -13.59 -16.83
C TYR A 235 -16.68 -14.39 -17.80
N LEU A 236 -15.63 -13.76 -18.32
CA LEU A 236 -14.68 -14.40 -19.23
C LEU A 236 -13.95 -15.59 -18.59
N GLN A 237 -13.56 -15.48 -17.31
CA GLN A 237 -12.96 -16.59 -16.58
C GLN A 237 -13.92 -17.79 -16.45
N GLN A 238 -15.20 -17.53 -16.20
CA GLN A 238 -16.22 -18.57 -16.11
C GLN A 238 -16.46 -19.26 -17.46
N GLU A 239 -16.51 -18.49 -18.55
CA GLU A 239 -16.67 -19.01 -19.91
C GLU A 239 -15.46 -19.87 -20.32
N LEU A 240 -14.25 -19.39 -20.01
CA LEU A 240 -13.01 -20.11 -20.26
C LEU A 240 -12.92 -21.41 -19.44
N LYS A 241 -13.41 -21.41 -18.20
CA LYS A 241 -13.52 -22.61 -17.36
C LYS A 241 -14.50 -23.62 -17.98
N LYS A 242 -15.69 -23.18 -18.40
CA LYS A 242 -16.68 -24.05 -19.07
C LYS A 242 -16.09 -24.68 -20.34
N SER A 243 -15.41 -23.89 -21.18
CA SER A 243 -14.76 -24.38 -22.40
C SER A 243 -13.65 -25.40 -22.10
N LYS A 244 -12.85 -25.19 -21.05
CA LYS A 244 -11.86 -26.18 -20.62
C LYS A 244 -12.50 -27.47 -20.12
N GLU A 245 -13.60 -27.39 -19.39
CA GLU A 245 -14.35 -28.56 -18.90
C GLU A 245 -14.95 -29.36 -20.07
N THR A 246 -15.56 -28.70 -21.07
CA THR A 246 -16.09 -29.39 -22.25
C THR A 246 -14.99 -30.05 -23.08
N VAL A 247 -13.84 -29.40 -23.26
CA VAL A 247 -12.68 -30.00 -23.92
C VAL A 247 -12.19 -31.23 -23.16
N GLN A 248 -12.07 -31.17 -21.83
CA GLN A 248 -11.69 -32.34 -21.03
C GLN A 248 -12.70 -33.48 -21.13
N GLN A 249 -14.00 -33.19 -21.15
CA GLN A 249 -15.06 -34.17 -21.32
C GLN A 249 -14.91 -34.90 -22.66
N LEU A 250 -14.77 -34.14 -23.75
CA LEU A 250 -14.59 -34.68 -25.10
C LEU A 250 -13.28 -35.45 -25.26
N GLN A 251 -12.21 -35.03 -24.57
CA GLN A 251 -10.94 -35.77 -24.55
C GLN A 251 -11.09 -37.12 -23.84
N LYS A 252 -11.81 -37.19 -22.72
CA LYS A 252 -12.11 -38.44 -22.02
C LYS A 252 -12.96 -39.38 -22.87
N GLU A 253 -14.00 -38.87 -23.51
CA GLU A 253 -14.84 -39.64 -24.43
C GLU A 253 -14.05 -40.17 -25.64
N ASN A 254 -13.19 -39.34 -26.24
CA ASN A 254 -12.29 -39.78 -27.31
C ASN A 254 -11.31 -40.88 -26.84
N GLY A 255 -10.80 -40.77 -25.61
CA GLY A 255 -9.95 -41.79 -25.01
C GLY A 255 -10.67 -43.13 -24.84
N LEU A 256 -11.90 -43.10 -24.29
CA LEU A 256 -12.76 -44.28 -24.13
C LEU A 256 -13.10 -44.92 -25.48
N MET A 257 -13.48 -44.13 -26.48
CA MET A 257 -13.77 -44.61 -27.83
C MET A 257 -12.56 -45.28 -28.48
N LYS A 258 -11.36 -44.68 -28.36
CA LYS A 258 -10.11 -45.29 -28.84
C LYS A 258 -9.81 -46.62 -28.13
N GLN A 259 -10.00 -46.70 -26.81
CA GLN A 259 -9.78 -47.93 -26.04
C GLN A 259 -10.76 -49.04 -26.46
N GLN A 260 -12.02 -48.68 -26.71
CA GLN A 260 -13.05 -49.60 -27.17
C GLN A 260 -12.79 -50.10 -28.61
N GLN A 261 -12.27 -49.23 -29.47
CA GLN A 261 -11.86 -49.58 -30.83
C GLN A 261 -10.61 -50.50 -30.85
N GLN A 262 -9.68 -50.31 -29.91
CA GLN A 262 -8.49 -51.16 -29.76
C GLN A 262 -8.84 -52.57 -29.21
N GLN A 263 -9.85 -52.67 -28.35
CA GLN A 263 -10.40 -53.98 -27.91
C GLN A 263 -11.13 -54.73 -29.04
N GLN A 264 -11.77 -54.02 -29.98
CA GLN A 264 -12.38 -54.64 -31.16
C GLN A 264 -11.36 -55.10 -32.21
N GLN A 265 -10.21 -54.43 -32.33
CA GLN A 265 -9.12 -54.85 -33.24
C GLN A 265 -8.33 -56.07 -32.72
N ASN A 266 -8.19 -56.25 -31.40
CA ASN A 266 -7.53 -57.44 -30.83
C ASN A 266 -8.35 -58.74 -30.96
N GLY A 267 -9.59 -58.69 -31.44
CA GLY A 267 -10.45 -59.85 -31.70
C GLY A 267 -10.55 -60.28 -33.17
N ARG A 268 -9.89 -59.59 -34.10
CA ARG A 268 -9.94 -59.91 -35.54
C ARG A 268 -8.56 -59.79 -36.18
N ALA A 269 -7.67 -60.72 -35.84
CA ALA A 269 -6.53 -61.05 -36.70
C ALA A 269 -7.04 -61.98 -37.82
N ASN A 270 -7.48 -61.44 -38.95
CA ASN A 270 -7.22 -62.01 -40.26
C ASN A 270 -7.79 -61.12 -41.38
N GLY A 271 -7.03 -61.00 -42.46
CA GLY A 271 -7.62 -60.85 -43.78
C GLY A 271 -7.56 -59.47 -44.40
N ASP A 272 -6.50 -59.32 -45.19
CA ASP A 272 -6.58 -58.99 -46.61
C ASP A 272 -6.58 -57.53 -47.05
N ALA A 273 -5.76 -57.33 -48.07
CA ALA A 273 -5.49 -56.09 -48.75
C ALA A 273 -6.50 -55.86 -49.87
N THR A 274 -6.46 -54.63 -50.39
CA THR A 274 -6.97 -54.16 -51.69
C THR A 274 -8.40 -53.58 -51.76
N ASN A 275 -8.44 -52.24 -51.83
CA ASN A 275 -8.78 -51.44 -53.03
C ASN A 275 -9.98 -50.46 -52.92
N VAL A 276 -9.78 -49.32 -53.61
CA VAL A 276 -10.74 -48.33 -54.16
C VAL A 276 -11.29 -47.20 -53.26
N MET A 277 -10.60 -46.05 -53.36
CA MET A 277 -11.00 -44.74 -53.91
C MET A 277 -12.41 -44.11 -53.72
N CYS A 278 -12.37 -42.76 -53.67
CA CYS A 278 -13.41 -41.71 -53.75
C CYS A 278 -13.96 -41.27 -52.37
N ASP A 279 -14.08 -40.00 -51.99
CA ASP A 279 -13.85 -38.68 -52.60
C ASP A 279 -13.91 -37.66 -51.44
N GLY A 280 -13.31 -36.47 -51.62
CA GLY A 280 -13.65 -35.28 -50.84
C GLY A 280 -12.61 -34.78 -49.83
N GLY A 281 -12.07 -33.58 -50.12
CA GLY A 281 -11.91 -32.57 -49.07
C GLY A 281 -10.52 -32.39 -48.45
N GLN A 282 -9.60 -31.87 -49.26
CA GLN A 282 -8.64 -30.79 -48.95
C GLN A 282 -8.20 -30.58 -47.48
N ARG A 283 -6.91 -30.82 -47.25
CA ARG A 283 -6.11 -30.28 -46.14
C ARG A 283 -4.97 -29.44 -46.70
N THR A 284 -4.83 -28.23 -46.14
CA THR A 284 -3.61 -27.57 -45.58
C THR A 284 -2.33 -27.59 -46.45
N ASP A 285 -1.53 -26.55 -46.58
CA ASP A 285 -1.22 -25.44 -45.66
C ASP A 285 -0.34 -24.41 -46.39
N SER A 286 -0.36 -23.18 -45.87
CA SER A 286 0.75 -22.23 -45.77
C SER A 286 1.43 -21.68 -47.03
N SER A 287 1.26 -20.37 -47.24
CA SER A 287 2.38 -19.41 -47.13
C SER A 287 1.90 -17.97 -47.36
N ASP A 288 2.38 -17.07 -46.49
CA ASP A 288 2.64 -15.63 -46.67
C ASP A 288 1.57 -14.72 -47.30
N LEU A 289 1.30 -13.59 -46.64
CA LEU A 289 1.53 -12.26 -47.21
C LEU A 289 1.26 -11.15 -46.18
N GLN A 290 2.12 -10.14 -46.26
CA GLN A 290 2.13 -8.87 -45.52
C GLN A 290 1.04 -7.88 -45.99
N PRO A 291 0.86 -6.75 -45.28
CA PRO A 291 -0.37 -5.94 -45.22
C PRO A 291 -0.37 -4.80 -46.24
N GLU A 292 -1.56 -4.30 -46.63
CA GLU A 292 -1.83 -2.94 -47.17
C GLU A 292 -3.37 -2.75 -47.21
N GLU A 293 -3.93 -1.81 -46.44
CA GLU A 293 -4.48 -0.50 -46.88
C GLU A 293 -5.98 -0.50 -47.26
N GLY A 294 -6.74 0.42 -46.64
CA GLY A 294 -8.16 0.61 -46.92
C GLY A 294 -8.90 1.43 -45.85
N GLU A 295 -8.81 2.75 -46.01
CA GLU A 295 -9.45 3.86 -45.29
C GLU A 295 -10.86 3.62 -44.72
N ASP A 296 -11.11 4.08 -43.49
CA ASP A 296 -12.30 4.89 -43.23
C ASP A 296 -12.05 5.96 -42.17
N ARG A 297 -12.54 7.17 -42.47
CA ARG A 297 -12.24 8.43 -41.79
C ARG A 297 -13.35 8.76 -40.80
N THR A 298 -13.03 8.83 -39.51
CA THR A 298 -13.72 9.73 -38.58
C THR A 298 -12.72 10.55 -37.79
N SER A 299 -12.79 11.85 -37.98
CA SER A 299 -11.82 12.86 -37.55
C SER A 299 -12.09 13.26 -36.10
N GLY A 300 -11.30 12.72 -35.17
CA GLY A 300 -11.22 13.15 -33.77
C GLY A 300 -9.96 13.97 -33.54
N ARG A 301 -10.14 15.28 -33.47
CA ARG A 301 -9.13 16.33 -33.23
C ARG A 301 -8.15 15.99 -32.10
N GLY A 302 -6.88 15.70 -32.45
CA GLY A 302 -5.79 15.51 -31.52
C GLY A 302 -5.40 16.80 -30.78
N VAL A 303 -5.72 16.88 -29.49
CA VAL A 303 -5.18 17.88 -28.57
C VAL A 303 -3.81 17.40 -28.11
N LYS A 304 -2.76 18.18 -28.41
CA LYS A 304 -1.40 17.96 -27.88
C LYS A 304 -1.45 18.00 -26.36
N ARG A 305 -1.34 16.83 -25.71
CA ARG A 305 -1.03 16.75 -24.27
C ARG A 305 0.41 17.22 -24.05
N VAL A 306 0.56 18.52 -23.79
CA VAL A 306 1.74 19.02 -23.07
C VAL A 306 1.58 18.52 -21.63
N ARG A 307 2.40 17.55 -21.23
CA ARG A 307 2.60 17.23 -19.81
C ARG A 307 3.20 18.47 -19.17
N ARG A 308 2.37 19.30 -18.52
CA ARG A 308 2.88 20.20 -17.48
C ARG A 308 3.33 19.30 -16.33
N SER A 309 4.59 19.46 -15.92
CA SER A 309 5.18 18.75 -14.79
C SER A 309 4.27 18.86 -13.57
N SER A 310 3.88 17.72 -13.01
CA SER A 310 3.34 17.63 -11.66
C SER A 310 4.27 18.37 -10.71
N VAL A 311 3.81 19.44 -10.06
CA VAL A 311 4.53 20.06 -8.94
C VAL A 311 4.10 19.32 -7.68
N LEU A 312 4.54 18.07 -7.56
CA LEU A 312 4.61 17.36 -6.29
C LEU A 312 5.46 16.08 -6.48
N SER A 313 6.75 16.28 -6.69
CA SER A 313 7.74 15.23 -6.43
C SER A 313 8.17 15.40 -4.98
N ILE A 314 7.61 14.58 -4.09
CA ILE A 314 8.11 14.42 -2.73
C ILE A 314 9.23 13.39 -2.83
N ASP A 315 10.45 13.88 -3.09
CA ASP A 315 11.65 13.07 -2.92
C ASP A 315 11.97 13.04 -1.42
N TYR A 316 11.78 11.87 -0.81
CA TYR A 316 12.27 11.60 0.53
C TYR A 316 13.77 11.36 0.46
N ASN A 317 14.56 12.39 0.80
CA ASN A 317 15.94 12.16 1.21
C ASN A 317 15.94 11.55 2.61
N GLU A 318 16.84 10.60 2.85
CA GLU A 318 16.94 9.75 4.06
C GLU A 318 17.29 10.50 5.36
N ASP A 319 17.21 11.83 5.39
CA ASP A 319 17.47 12.64 6.58
C ASP A 319 16.28 13.53 6.91
N ASP A 320 15.62 13.25 8.05
CA ASP A 320 14.41 13.88 8.62
C ASP A 320 14.50 15.42 8.75
N THR A 321 14.40 16.16 7.65
CA THR A 321 14.11 17.61 7.68
C THR A 321 13.16 18.00 6.55
N LEU A 322 11.95 18.37 6.95
CA LEU A 322 10.90 18.88 6.08
C LEU A 322 11.28 20.29 5.59
N VAL A 323 11.86 20.41 4.39
CA VAL A 323 12.11 21.71 3.74
C VAL A 323 10.98 22.03 2.77
N ILE A 324 10.05 22.88 3.21
CA ILE A 324 9.01 23.45 2.35
C ILE A 324 9.63 24.60 1.55
N ASN A 325 10.06 24.33 0.32
CA ASN A 325 10.42 25.39 -0.63
C ASN A 325 9.16 25.87 -1.37
N ALA A 326 8.62 27.00 -0.93
CA ALA A 326 7.66 27.77 -1.72
C ALA A 326 8.43 28.85 -2.48
N ASN A 327 8.65 28.67 -3.78
CA ASN A 327 9.22 29.72 -4.63
C ASN A 327 8.24 30.15 -5.72
N GLY A 328 7.83 31.41 -5.62
CA GLY A 328 7.44 32.33 -6.68
C GLY A 328 7.38 33.72 -6.05
N ASP A 329 8.04 34.78 -6.51
CA ASP A 329 9.01 34.97 -7.59
C ASP A 329 9.76 36.30 -7.29
N VAL A 330 11.00 36.41 -7.78
CA VAL A 330 11.87 37.57 -8.09
C VAL A 330 11.49 38.99 -7.60
N ALA A 331 12.40 39.65 -6.84
CA ALA A 331 13.19 40.83 -7.26
C ALA A 331 13.81 41.65 -6.10
N MET A 332 15.14 41.75 -6.12
CA MET A 332 15.98 42.94 -5.90
C MET A 332 15.53 44.00 -4.87
N THR A 333 16.27 44.13 -3.76
CA THR A 333 16.69 45.45 -3.25
C THR A 333 18.03 45.38 -2.53
N SER A 334 18.94 46.22 -3.01
CA SER A 334 20.26 46.59 -2.51
C SER A 334 20.18 47.35 -1.17
N ASP A 335 21.17 47.11 -0.27
CA ASP A 335 21.84 47.96 0.77
C ASP A 335 21.00 48.97 1.63
N PRO A 336 21.51 49.60 2.72
CA PRO A 336 22.82 49.53 3.39
C PRO A 336 22.76 49.35 4.94
N GLU A 337 23.86 48.93 5.57
CA GLU A 337 24.61 49.60 6.67
C GLU A 337 25.74 48.69 7.20
#